data_AF-A0A7W1BZ36-F1
#
_entry.id   AF-A0A7W1BZ36-F1
#
_cell.length_a   1.000
_cell.length_b   1.000
_cell.length_c   1.000
_cell.angle_alpha   90.00
_cell.angle_beta   90.00
_cell.angle_gamma   90.00
#
_symmetry.space_group_name_H-M   'P 1'
#
loop_
_entity.id
_entity.type
_entity.pdbx_description
1 polymer ?
#
loop_
_entity_poly.entity_id
_entity_poly.type
_entity_poly.pdbx_seq_one_letter_code
_entity_poly.pdbx_strand_id
1 'polypeptide(L)'
;MLAEEYVEAEHWSKGSIPYRLTKSMERRALAASEGVVTLTTKIWSVIENWEGLRGRQVVHEVIPCCADLELFKFRFEDRRQRRAELGLGDRFTIVYSGSIGSWYLSDKLADFFVQLLKHRHDAHFLWLTPGDSAIIRKLMNARGIKSAQYTVRSAASVEVPSYLSASDLG
;
A
#
# COMPACT_ATOMS: atom_id res chain seq x y z
N MET A 1 4.23 -8.39 14.25
CA MET A 1 5.61 -8.01 13.86
C MET A 1 5.97 -8.81 12.63
N LEU A 2 7.19 -8.64 12.12
CA LEU A 2 7.69 -9.23 10.89
C LEU A 2 7.40 -10.74 10.79
N ALA A 3 7.57 -11.50 11.88
CA ALA A 3 7.32 -12.94 11.85
C ALA A 3 5.85 -13.30 11.56
N GLU A 4 4.89 -12.57 12.16
CA GLU A 4 3.46 -12.75 11.88
C GLU A 4 3.13 -12.31 10.46
N GLU A 5 3.65 -11.16 10.02
CA GLU A 5 3.41 -10.61 8.67
C GLU A 5 3.85 -11.59 7.57
N TYR A 6 4.99 -12.26 7.75
CA TYR A 6 5.48 -13.26 6.80
C TYR A 6 4.67 -14.56 6.81
N VAL A 7 4.05 -14.92 7.94
CA VAL A 7 3.14 -16.07 8.00
C VAL A 7 1.81 -15.73 7.32
N GLU A 8 1.26 -14.54 7.58
CA GLU A 8 0.05 -14.04 6.93
C GLU A 8 0.21 -13.87 5.42
N ALA A 9 1.43 -13.55 4.97
CA ALA A 9 1.81 -13.51 3.56
C ALA A 9 1.98 -14.88 2.90
N GLU A 10 1.83 -15.96 3.67
CA GLU A 10 2.12 -17.34 3.26
C GLU A 10 3.59 -17.56 2.85
N HIS A 11 4.51 -16.68 3.24
CA HIS A 11 5.95 -16.86 3.01
C HIS A 11 6.54 -17.89 3.96
N TRP A 12 6.10 -17.93 5.21
CA TRP A 12 6.55 -18.89 6.23
C TRP A 12 5.38 -19.65 6.85
N SER A 13 5.63 -20.89 7.27
CA SER A 13 4.71 -21.60 8.14
C SER A 13 4.93 -21.21 9.61
N LYS A 14 3.85 -21.10 10.38
CA LYS A 14 3.93 -20.89 11.83
C LYS A 14 4.75 -22.01 12.49
N GLY A 15 5.69 -21.64 13.35
CA GLY A 15 6.58 -22.60 14.03
C GLY A 15 7.79 -23.09 13.22
N SER A 16 7.91 -22.69 11.95
CA SER A 16 9.11 -22.92 11.15
C SER A 16 10.36 -22.31 11.80
N ILE A 17 11.54 -22.79 11.40
CA ILE A 17 12.82 -22.27 11.92
C ILE A 17 12.94 -20.74 11.76
N PRO A 18 12.74 -20.13 10.56
CA PRO A 18 12.82 -18.68 10.41
C PRO A 18 11.81 -17.96 11.31
N TYR A 19 10.57 -18.46 11.41
CA TYR A 19 9.56 -17.90 12.31
C TYR A 19 10.05 -17.89 13.77
N ARG A 20 10.54 -19.02 14.30
CA ARG A 20 10.97 -19.12 15.70
C ARG A 20 12.19 -18.24 16.00
N LEU A 21 13.13 -18.16 15.05
CA LEU A 21 14.31 -17.32 15.18
C LEU A 21 13.92 -15.83 15.22
N THR A 22 13.10 -15.38 14.28
CA THR A 22 12.60 -14.01 14.23
C THR A 22 11.81 -13.67 15.49
N LYS A 23 10.87 -14.53 15.94
CA LYS A 23 10.14 -14.34 17.21
C LYS A 23 11.08 -14.23 18.42
N SER A 24 12.17 -15.00 18.43
CA SER A 24 13.16 -14.94 19.51
C SER A 24 13.91 -13.60 19.50
N MET A 25 14.31 -13.12 18.32
CA MET A 25 14.97 -11.83 18.15
C MET A 25 14.05 -10.66 18.52
N GLU A 26 12.80 -10.68 18.03
CA GLU A 26 11.78 -9.68 18.38
C GLU A 26 11.58 -9.57 19.89
N ARG A 27 11.42 -10.70 20.59
CA ARG A 27 11.27 -10.72 22.05
C ARG A 27 12.47 -10.12 22.76
N ARG A 28 13.69 -10.44 22.31
CA ARG A 28 14.93 -9.88 22.90
C ARG A 28 15.05 -8.39 22.66
N ALA A 29 14.74 -7.92 21.45
CA ALA A 29 14.76 -6.51 21.11
C ALA A 29 13.80 -5.73 22.02
N LEU A 30 12.54 -6.19 22.11
CA LEU A 30 11.55 -5.60 23.00
C LEU A 30 11.97 -5.63 24.48
N ALA A 31 12.52 -6.76 24.95
CA ALA A 31 13.02 -6.92 26.31
C ALA A 31 14.20 -5.99 26.65
N ALA A 32 14.99 -5.59 25.65
CA ALA A 32 16.12 -4.68 25.82
C ALA A 32 15.74 -3.20 25.59
N SER A 33 14.61 -2.92 24.95
CA SER A 33 14.15 -1.55 24.69
C SER A 33 13.80 -0.81 25.98
N GLU A 34 14.32 0.41 26.11
CA GLU A 34 13.90 1.40 27.11
C GLU A 34 12.81 2.33 26.57
N GLY A 35 12.77 2.48 25.24
CA GLY A 35 11.75 3.23 24.51
C GLY A 35 11.22 2.45 23.31
N VAL A 36 9.93 2.63 23.01
CA VAL A 36 9.23 2.05 21.87
C VAL A 36 8.51 3.15 21.12
N VAL A 37 8.80 3.27 19.82
CA VAL A 37 8.12 4.21 18.92
C VAL A 37 7.12 3.44 18.07
N THR A 38 5.89 3.93 17.97
CA THR A 38 4.86 3.36 17.10
C THR A 38 4.25 4.40 16.18
N LEU A 39 3.64 3.95 15.07
CA LEU A 39 2.93 4.84 14.13
C LEU A 39 1.55 5.28 14.65
N THR A 40 0.94 4.48 15.53
CA THR A 40 -0.39 4.76 16.08
C THR A 40 -0.46 4.37 17.56
N THR A 41 -1.41 4.95 18.28
CA THR A 41 -1.76 4.52 19.65
C THR A 41 -2.43 3.15 19.66
N LYS A 42 -3.14 2.78 18.59
CA LYS A 42 -3.89 1.52 18.51
C LYS A 42 -2.97 0.31 18.59
N ILE A 43 -1.82 0.34 17.91
CA ILE A 43 -0.88 -0.78 17.97
C ILE A 43 -0.25 -0.92 19.36
N TRP A 44 -0.10 0.17 20.11
CA TRP A 44 0.44 0.12 21.48
C TRP A 44 -0.37 -0.81 22.40
N SER A 45 -1.71 -0.67 22.37
CA SER A 45 -2.63 -1.52 23.16
C SER A 45 -2.47 -3.02 22.88
N VAL A 46 -1.97 -3.37 21.69
CA VAL A 46 -1.70 -4.75 21.29
C VAL A 46 -0.33 -5.20 21.80
N ILE A 47 0.71 -4.37 21.62
CA ILE A 47 2.10 -4.78 21.84
C ILE A 47 2.58 -4.65 23.28
N GLU A 48 1.99 -3.77 24.10
CA GLU A 48 2.38 -3.61 25.50
C GLU A 48 2.22 -4.91 26.32
N ASN A 49 1.30 -5.77 25.87
CA ASN A 49 1.00 -7.05 26.48
C ASN A 49 1.84 -8.21 25.94
N TRP A 50 2.73 -7.95 24.98
CA TRP A 50 3.60 -8.96 24.40
C TRP A 50 4.76 -9.36 25.31
N GLU A 51 5.25 -10.58 25.10
CA GLU A 51 6.45 -11.06 25.78
C GLU A 51 7.64 -10.14 25.46
N GLY A 52 8.33 -9.66 26.50
CA GLY A 52 9.41 -8.66 26.40
C GLY A 52 8.99 -7.25 26.84
N LEU A 53 7.71 -6.89 26.75
CA LEU A 53 7.16 -5.62 27.24
C LEU A 53 6.21 -5.78 28.42
N ARG A 54 5.50 -6.90 28.53
CA ARG A 54 4.47 -7.13 29.54
C ARG A 54 4.99 -6.83 30.95
N GLY A 55 4.31 -5.91 31.63
CA GLY A 55 4.62 -5.52 33.01
C GLY A 55 5.84 -4.61 33.17
N ARG A 56 6.50 -4.21 32.08
CA ARG A 56 7.60 -3.25 32.11
C ARG A 56 7.07 -1.84 31.88
N GLN A 57 7.66 -0.87 32.57
CA GLN A 57 7.50 0.53 32.23
C GLN A 57 8.56 0.89 31.19
N VAL A 58 8.12 1.14 29.97
CA VAL A 58 8.96 1.62 28.87
C VAL A 58 8.41 2.96 28.38
N VAL A 59 9.28 3.84 27.89
CA VAL A 59 8.84 5.07 27.25
C VAL A 59 8.14 4.69 25.95
N HIS A 60 6.89 5.12 25.77
CA HIS A 60 6.16 4.91 24.53
C HIS A 60 5.88 6.27 23.87
N GLU A 61 6.20 6.37 22.58
CA GLU A 61 5.92 7.57 21.79
C GLU A 61 5.26 7.18 20.46
N VAL A 62 4.29 7.99 20.05
CA VAL A 62 3.66 7.86 18.74
C VAL A 62 4.25 8.90 17.81
N ILE A 63 4.95 8.45 16.76
CA ILE A 63 5.44 9.30 15.69
C ILE A 63 4.60 9.01 14.44
N PRO A 64 3.74 9.94 13.99
CA PRO A 64 2.90 9.73 12.82
C PRO A 64 3.73 9.69 11.52
N CYS A 65 3.11 9.28 10.42
CA CYS A 65 3.76 9.27 9.11
C CYS A 65 4.31 10.66 8.74
N CYS A 66 5.55 10.70 8.28
CA CYS A 66 6.23 11.93 7.83
C CYS A 66 5.88 12.28 6.38
N ALA A 67 4.59 12.31 6.03
CA ALA A 67 4.16 12.70 4.69
C ALA A 67 4.38 14.20 4.48
N ASP A 68 5.05 14.56 3.38
CA ASP A 68 5.20 15.96 2.97
C ASP A 68 3.89 16.43 2.30
N LEU A 69 3.05 17.12 3.08
CA LEU A 69 1.75 17.58 2.61
C LEU A 69 1.83 18.73 1.59
N GLU A 70 2.96 19.44 1.52
CA GLU A 70 3.17 20.50 0.52
C GLU A 70 3.55 19.91 -0.84
N LEU A 71 4.27 18.79 -0.82
CA LEU A 71 4.54 17.96 -1.98
C LEU A 71 3.29 17.18 -2.41
N PHE A 72 2.60 16.52 -1.48
CA PHE A 72 1.41 15.69 -1.72
C PHE A 72 0.11 16.49 -1.59
N LYS A 73 -0.07 17.47 -2.48
CA LYS A 73 -1.33 18.21 -2.61
C LYS A 73 -1.83 18.25 -4.05
N PHE A 74 -3.14 18.36 -4.19
CA PHE A 74 -3.77 18.48 -5.49
C PHE A 74 -3.30 19.74 -6.22
N ARG A 75 -2.88 19.59 -7.48
CA ARG A 75 -2.49 20.69 -8.36
C ARG A 75 -3.19 20.57 -9.70
N PHE A 76 -3.91 21.62 -10.09
CA PHE A 76 -4.69 21.62 -11.34
C PHE A 76 -3.81 21.52 -12.59
N GLU A 77 -2.62 22.12 -12.54
CA GLU A 77 -1.66 22.08 -13.65
C GLU A 77 -1.13 20.66 -13.87
N ASP A 78 -0.74 19.98 -12.79
CA ASP A 78 -0.31 18.57 -12.82
C ASP A 78 -1.43 17.67 -13.35
N ARG A 79 -2.67 17.88 -12.87
CA ARG A 79 -3.84 17.15 -13.37
C ARG A 79 -3.96 17.30 -14.88
N ARG A 80 -3.94 18.54 -15.40
CA ARG A 80 -4.06 18.81 -16.83
C ARG A 80 -2.93 18.15 -17.62
N GLN A 81 -1.68 18.29 -17.15
CA GLN A 81 -0.51 17.71 -17.80
C GLN A 81 -0.57 16.18 -17.84
N ARG A 82 -0.77 15.53 -16.69
CA ARG A 82 -0.75 14.07 -16.58
C ARG A 82 -1.97 13.43 -17.25
N ARG A 83 -3.15 14.07 -17.22
CA ARG A 83 -4.31 13.58 -17.99
C ARG A 83 -4.11 13.67 -19.49
N ALA A 84 -3.41 14.70 -19.98
CA ALA A 84 -3.02 14.79 -21.40
C ALA A 84 -1.99 13.71 -21.76
N GLU A 85 -0.94 13.54 -20.96
CA GLU A 85 0.11 12.52 -21.15
C GLU A 85 -0.47 11.10 -21.20
N LEU A 86 -1.42 10.80 -20.32
CA LEU A 86 -2.05 9.49 -20.19
C LEU A 86 -3.27 9.30 -21.12
N GLY A 87 -3.68 10.32 -21.88
CA GLY A 87 -4.86 10.25 -22.75
C GLY A 87 -6.18 10.02 -21.99
N LEU A 88 -6.31 10.57 -20.78
CA LEU A 88 -7.46 10.34 -19.90
C LEU A 88 -8.68 11.19 -20.27
N GLY A 89 -8.49 12.34 -20.92
CA GLY A 89 -9.60 13.26 -21.24
C GLY A 89 -10.38 13.65 -19.98
N ASP A 90 -11.70 13.44 -19.99
CA ASP A 90 -12.62 13.69 -18.86
C ASP A 90 -13.03 12.41 -18.10
N ARG A 91 -12.42 11.26 -18.42
CA ARG A 91 -12.72 9.97 -17.80
C ARG A 91 -12.54 9.99 -16.30
N PHE A 92 -13.48 9.38 -15.57
CA PHE A 92 -13.30 9.15 -14.14
C PHE A 92 -12.12 8.22 -13.87
N THR A 93 -11.08 8.70 -13.20
CA THR A 93 -9.83 7.96 -13.02
C THR A 93 -9.64 7.56 -11.56
N ILE A 94 -9.51 6.26 -11.31
CA ILE A 94 -9.11 5.74 -10.00
C ILE A 94 -7.62 5.40 -10.02
N VAL A 95 -6.93 5.57 -8.90
CA VAL A 95 -5.50 5.27 -8.79
C VAL A 95 -5.19 4.30 -7.67
N TYR A 96 -4.22 3.44 -7.92
CA TYR A 96 -3.51 2.70 -6.89
C TYR A 96 -2.05 3.15 -6.91
N SER A 97 -1.49 3.54 -5.77
CA SER A 97 -0.08 3.93 -5.66
C SER A 97 0.63 3.09 -4.62
N GLY A 98 1.53 2.21 -5.07
CA GLY A 98 2.30 1.35 -4.17
C GLY A 98 2.87 0.11 -4.85
N SER A 99 3.54 -0.72 -4.05
CA SER A 99 4.02 -2.03 -4.50
C SER A 99 2.86 -3.00 -4.76
N ILE A 100 3.08 -4.02 -5.59
CA ILE A 100 2.12 -5.10 -5.82
C ILE A 100 2.62 -6.36 -5.09
N GLY A 101 1.70 -7.13 -4.51
CA GLY A 101 2.00 -8.33 -3.75
C GLY A 101 0.78 -8.85 -3.00
N SER A 102 0.95 -9.98 -2.30
CA SER A 102 -0.12 -10.68 -1.57
C SER A 102 -0.85 -9.79 -0.55
N TRP A 103 -0.16 -8.82 0.06
CA TRP A 103 -0.73 -7.92 1.06
C TRP A 103 -1.63 -6.80 0.51
N TYR A 104 -1.54 -6.48 -0.77
CA TYR A 104 -2.09 -5.24 -1.32
C TYR A 104 -3.46 -5.40 -1.97
N LEU A 105 -4.13 -6.54 -1.73
CA LEU A 105 -5.50 -6.82 -2.16
C LEU A 105 -5.76 -6.53 -3.65
N SER A 106 -4.75 -6.70 -4.52
CA SER A 106 -4.84 -6.31 -5.92
C SER A 106 -5.98 -7.02 -6.66
N ASP A 107 -6.24 -8.29 -6.32
CA ASP A 107 -7.42 -9.03 -6.80
C ASP A 107 -8.74 -8.36 -6.43
N LYS A 108 -8.90 -7.93 -5.17
CA LYS A 108 -10.12 -7.27 -4.71
C LYS A 108 -10.29 -5.89 -5.36
N LEU A 109 -9.19 -5.16 -5.57
CA LEU A 109 -9.22 -3.88 -6.29
C LEU A 109 -9.63 -4.06 -7.75
N ALA A 110 -9.15 -5.11 -8.42
CA ALA A 110 -9.56 -5.43 -9.77
C ALA A 110 -11.03 -5.88 -9.82
N ASP A 111 -11.50 -6.67 -8.86
CA ASP A 111 -12.92 -7.06 -8.73
C ASP A 111 -13.83 -5.85 -8.49
N PHE A 112 -13.40 -4.94 -7.62
CA PHE A 112 -14.07 -3.66 -7.40
C PHE A 112 -14.16 -2.86 -8.70
N PHE A 113 -13.07 -2.78 -9.47
CA PHE A 113 -13.07 -2.05 -10.74
C PHE A 113 -14.04 -2.66 -11.77
N VAL A 114 -14.17 -3.99 -11.81
CA VAL A 114 -15.19 -4.66 -12.64
C VAL A 114 -16.60 -4.20 -12.27
N GLN A 115 -16.91 -4.09 -10.97
CA GLN A 115 -18.22 -3.58 -10.54
C GLN A 115 -18.38 -2.10 -10.85
N LEU A 116 -17.35 -1.27 -10.65
CA LEU A 116 -17.38 0.15 -10.97
C LEU A 116 -17.70 0.39 -12.45
N LEU A 117 -17.10 -0.39 -13.35
CA LEU A 117 -17.34 -0.30 -14.78
C LEU A 117 -18.79 -0.57 -15.18
N LYS A 118 -19.60 -1.24 -14.35
CA LYS A 118 -21.05 -1.43 -14.60
C LYS A 118 -21.86 -0.15 -14.34
N HIS A 119 -21.36 0.74 -13.48
CA HIS A 119 -22.01 1.99 -13.11
C HIS A 119 -21.39 3.21 -13.78
N ARG A 120 -20.11 3.11 -14.18
CA ARG A 120 -19.33 4.20 -14.75
C ARG A 120 -18.42 3.67 -15.86
N HIS A 121 -18.97 3.56 -17.06
CA HIS A 121 -18.32 2.93 -18.21
C HIS A 121 -17.08 3.67 -18.71
N ASP A 122 -16.99 4.97 -18.44
CA ASP A 122 -15.84 5.81 -18.77
C ASP A 122 -14.67 5.65 -17.79
N ALA A 123 -14.83 4.89 -16.71
CA ALA A 123 -13.80 4.75 -15.68
C ALA A 123 -12.46 4.25 -16.24
N HIS A 124 -11.36 4.72 -15.66
CA HIS A 124 -9.99 4.32 -15.97
C HIS A 124 -9.23 3.99 -14.68
N PHE A 125 -8.45 2.90 -14.68
CA PHE A 125 -7.63 2.53 -13.52
C PHE A 125 -6.15 2.81 -13.77
N LEU A 126 -5.60 3.80 -13.08
CA LEU A 126 -4.17 4.08 -13.05
C LEU A 126 -3.46 3.27 -11.95
N TRP A 127 -2.57 2.36 -12.33
CA TRP A 127 -1.69 1.64 -11.42
C TRP A 127 -0.31 2.29 -11.41
N LEU A 128 -0.01 3.02 -10.33
CA LEU A 128 1.31 3.57 -10.05
C LEU A 128 2.09 2.58 -9.19
N THR A 129 2.94 1.79 -9.83
CA THR A 129 3.71 0.76 -9.13
C THR A 129 5.10 0.58 -9.75
N PRO A 130 6.15 0.42 -8.92
CA PRO A 130 7.49 0.09 -9.41
C PRO A 130 7.63 -1.38 -9.87
N GLY A 131 6.63 -2.22 -9.59
CA GLY A 131 6.68 -3.66 -9.87
C GLY A 131 6.50 -4.05 -11.33
N ASP A 132 6.60 -5.35 -11.62
CA ASP A 132 6.40 -5.88 -12.96
C ASP A 132 4.95 -5.67 -13.44
N SER A 133 4.82 -4.77 -14.42
CA SER A 133 3.55 -4.46 -15.07
C SER A 133 2.85 -5.67 -15.71
N ALA A 134 3.57 -6.78 -15.98
CA ALA A 134 2.97 -8.02 -16.47
C ALA A 134 1.99 -8.65 -15.46
N ILE A 135 2.27 -8.52 -14.15
CA ILE A 135 1.40 -9.04 -13.08
C ILE A 135 0.03 -8.36 -13.16
N ILE A 136 0.01 -7.02 -13.23
CA ILE A 136 -1.22 -6.25 -13.36
C ILE A 136 -1.91 -6.53 -14.70
N ARG A 137 -1.18 -6.60 -15.80
CA ARG A 137 -1.79 -6.94 -17.10
C ARG A 137 -2.50 -8.29 -17.05
N LYS A 138 -1.87 -9.32 -16.47
CA LYS A 138 -2.48 -10.65 -16.29
C LYS A 138 -3.72 -10.57 -15.40
N LEU A 139 -3.63 -9.86 -14.27
CA LEU A 139 -4.71 -9.66 -13.31
C LEU A 139 -5.96 -9.03 -13.94
N MET A 140 -5.76 -7.97 -14.72
CA MET A 140 -6.83 -7.21 -15.36
C MET A 140 -7.44 -7.99 -16.53
N ASN A 141 -6.60 -8.65 -17.35
CA ASN A 141 -7.05 -9.48 -18.47
C ASN A 141 -7.88 -10.68 -18.00
N ALA A 142 -7.50 -11.32 -16.88
CA ALA A 142 -8.25 -12.43 -16.29
C ALA A 142 -9.70 -12.06 -15.90
N ARG A 143 -9.97 -10.76 -15.70
CA ARG A 143 -11.28 -10.19 -15.39
C ARG A 143 -11.98 -9.56 -16.59
N GLY A 144 -11.43 -9.74 -17.80
CA GLY A 144 -11.98 -9.18 -19.03
C GLY A 144 -11.84 -7.66 -19.16
N ILE A 145 -10.98 -7.03 -18.34
CA ILE A 145 -10.76 -5.58 -18.42
C ILE A 145 -9.82 -5.28 -19.59
N LYS A 146 -10.26 -4.40 -20.48
CA LYS A 146 -9.52 -4.05 -21.70
C LYS A 146 -8.32 -3.16 -21.38
N SER A 147 -7.26 -3.25 -22.17
CA SER A 147 -6.06 -2.39 -22.04
C SER A 147 -6.37 -0.90 -22.13
N ALA A 148 -7.44 -0.49 -22.82
CA ALA A 148 -7.88 0.91 -22.88
C ALA A 148 -8.52 1.41 -21.56
N GLN A 149 -8.81 0.53 -20.60
CA GLN A 149 -9.48 0.86 -19.34
C GLN A 149 -8.52 0.97 -18.15
N TYR A 150 -7.23 0.70 -18.35
CA TYR A 150 -6.25 0.86 -17.29
C TYR A 150 -4.87 1.22 -17.85
N THR A 151 -4.06 1.84 -17.01
CA THR A 151 -2.66 2.15 -17.30
C THR A 151 -1.78 1.64 -16.17
N VAL A 152 -0.62 1.08 -16.50
CA VAL A 152 0.40 0.70 -15.51
C VAL A 152 1.65 1.55 -15.75
N ARG A 153 2.08 2.25 -14.71
CA ARG A 153 3.24 3.16 -14.73
C ARG A 153 4.05 3.01 -13.47
N SER A 154 5.37 3.09 -13.64
CA SER A 154 6.29 3.38 -12.55
C SER A 154 6.64 4.87 -12.65
N ALA A 155 6.74 5.53 -11.51
CA ALA A 155 7.09 6.95 -11.41
C ALA A 155 8.11 7.12 -10.27
N ALA A 156 9.02 8.08 -10.40
CA ALA A 156 9.88 8.45 -9.28
C ALA A 156 9.03 9.03 -8.15
N SER A 157 9.46 8.88 -6.89
CA SER A 157 8.72 9.36 -5.71
C SER A 157 8.28 10.82 -5.84
N VAL A 158 9.16 11.68 -6.38
CA VAL A 158 8.89 13.11 -6.61
C VAL A 158 7.81 13.39 -7.66
N GLU A 159 7.53 12.44 -8.55
CA GLU A 159 6.51 12.57 -9.59
C GLU A 159 5.15 12.00 -9.17
N VAL A 160 5.12 11.11 -8.17
CA VAL A 160 3.89 10.47 -7.68
C VAL A 160 2.78 11.49 -7.37
N PRO A 161 3.02 12.61 -6.64
CA PRO A 161 1.98 13.61 -6.38
C PRO A 161 1.31 14.16 -7.65
N SER A 162 2.09 14.36 -8.71
CA SER A 162 1.57 14.87 -9.98
C SER A 162 0.62 13.86 -10.65
N TYR A 163 0.94 12.57 -10.59
CA TYR A 163 0.06 11.52 -11.10
C TYR A 163 -1.17 11.30 -10.20
N LEU A 164 -1.03 11.46 -8.88
CA LEU A 164 -2.17 11.42 -7.96
C LEU A 164 -3.18 12.53 -8.30
N SER A 165 -2.70 13.74 -8.65
CA SER A 165 -3.57 14.85 -9.10
C SER A 165 -4.36 14.53 -10.38
N ALA A 166 -3.91 13.58 -11.21
CA ALA A 166 -4.64 13.13 -12.40
C ALA A 166 -5.92 12.34 -12.09
N SER A 167 -6.06 11.88 -10.84
CA SER A 167 -7.06 10.91 -10.40
C SER A 167 -8.18 11.58 -9.62
N ASP A 168 -9.31 10.89 -9.53
CA ASP A 168 -10.54 11.33 -8.87
C ASP A 168 -10.81 10.55 -7.57
N LEU A 169 -10.19 9.37 -7.43
CA LEU A 169 -10.28 8.48 -6.28
C LEU A 169 -8.98 7.66 -6.16
N GLY A 170 -8.52 7.39 -4.94
CA GLY A 170 -7.35 6.55 -4.65
C GLY A 170 -7.36 6.05 -3.22
#